data_AF-A0A0S7XGB6-F1
#
_entry.id   AF-A0A0S7XGB6-F1
#
_cell.length_a   1.000
_cell.length_b   1.000
_cell.length_c   1.000
_cell.angle_alpha   90.00
_cell.angle_beta   90.00
_cell.angle_gamma   90.00
#
_symmetry.space_group_name_H-M   'P 1'
#
loop_
_entity.id
_entity.type
_entity.pdbx_description
1 polymer ?
#
loop_
_entity_poly.entity_id
_entity_poly.type
_entity_poly.pdbx_seq_one_letter_code
_entity_poly.pdbx_strand_id
1 'polypeptide(L)'
;MEARFERTVRVGDAVLGGDRLALIAGPCVIESRKHCLQIAERIKVTAEELKVPFVFKASYSKANRTSIRSFQGPGLEQGLEILREVRDALSVPVISDVHSQSEAERAAEVLDIIQIPAFLCRQTPLLRACAATGKPINVKKGQFLAPEDAGFVL
;
A
#
# COMPACT_ATOMS: atom_id res chain seq x y z
N MET A 1 20.08 -19.89 -4.53
CA MET A 1 19.28 -19.96 -3.30
C MET A 1 17.83 -19.79 -3.73
N GLU A 2 17.01 -20.84 -3.68
CA GLU A 2 15.59 -20.71 -4.06
C GLU A 2 14.88 -19.88 -3.00
N ALA A 3 14.38 -18.70 -3.39
CA ALA A 3 13.57 -17.87 -2.51
C ALA A 3 12.27 -18.63 -2.18
N ARG A 4 12.08 -19.00 -0.91
CA ARG A 4 10.82 -19.55 -0.42
C ARG A 4 9.87 -18.39 -0.18
N PHE A 5 9.03 -18.09 -1.17
CA PHE A 5 7.94 -17.14 -0.98
C PHE A 5 6.89 -17.77 -0.07
N GLU A 6 6.52 -17.06 1.01
CA GLU A 6 5.33 -17.42 1.77
C GLU A 6 4.12 -17.28 0.85
N ARG A 7 3.32 -18.34 0.74
CA ARG A 7 2.08 -18.31 -0.05
C ARG A 7 1.03 -17.37 0.56
N THR A 8 1.15 -17.09 1.86
CA THR A 8 0.19 -16.28 2.60
C THR A 8 0.90 -15.20 3.39
N VAL A 9 0.40 -13.97 3.31
CA VAL A 9 0.88 -12.83 4.09
C VAL A 9 -0.22 -12.37 5.04
N ARG A 10 0.07 -12.32 6.34
CA ARG A 10 -0.87 -11.84 7.36
C ARG A 10 -0.56 -10.40 7.74
N VAL A 11 -1.60 -9.56 7.73
CA VAL A 11 -1.52 -8.13 8.05
C VAL A 11 -2.69 -7.80 8.96
N GLY A 12 -2.43 -7.72 10.28
CA GLY A 12 -3.49 -7.73 11.28
C GLY A 12 -4.38 -8.96 11.11
N ASP A 13 -5.69 -8.75 10.99
CA ASP A 13 -6.67 -9.81 10.76
C ASP A 13 -6.83 -10.20 9.29
N ALA A 14 -6.27 -9.41 8.36
CA ALA A 14 -6.33 -9.71 6.93
C ALA A 14 -5.28 -10.75 6.53
N VAL A 15 -5.71 -11.78 5.80
CA VAL A 15 -4.81 -12.80 5.22
C VAL A 15 -4.88 -12.70 3.70
N LEU A 16 -3.74 -12.41 3.06
CA LEU A 16 -3.58 -12.31 1.62
C LEU A 16 -2.93 -13.60 1.09
N GLY A 17 -3.38 -14.10 -0.07
CA GLY A 17 -2.82 -15.30 -0.71
C GLY A 17 -3.37 -16.64 -0.20
N GLY A 18 -4.38 -16.63 0.67
CA GLY A 18 -5.13 -17.83 1.06
C GLY A 18 -6.21 -18.21 0.05
N ASP A 19 -7.09 -19.14 0.44
CA ASP A 19 -8.16 -19.67 -0.44
C ASP A 19 -9.29 -18.66 -0.73
N ARG A 20 -9.34 -17.56 0.02
CA ARG A 20 -10.32 -16.47 -0.17
C ARG A 20 -9.67 -15.29 -0.86
N LEU A 21 -10.43 -14.64 -1.73
CA LEU A 21 -10.06 -13.36 -2.30
C LEU A 21 -9.89 -12.32 -1.17
N ALA A 22 -8.70 -11.72 -1.10
CA ALA A 22 -8.44 -10.55 -0.26
C ALA A 22 -8.63 -9.27 -1.07
N LEU A 23 -9.28 -8.27 -0.48
CA LEU A 23 -9.57 -6.99 -1.09
C LEU A 23 -8.58 -5.92 -0.62
N ILE A 24 -7.81 -5.36 -1.55
CA ILE A 24 -7.06 -4.13 -1.34
C ILE A 24 -7.79 -3.01 -2.10
N ALA A 25 -8.47 -2.11 -1.39
CA ALA A 25 -9.34 -1.12 -2.03
C ALA A 25 -9.41 0.21 -1.27
N GLY A 26 -9.75 1.26 -2.01
CA GLY A 26 -9.92 2.63 -1.51
C GLY A 26 -9.71 3.65 -2.64
N PRO A 27 -9.66 4.95 -2.34
CA PRO A 27 -9.50 5.98 -3.36
C PRO A 27 -8.10 5.94 -3.99
N CYS A 28 -7.97 6.55 -5.17
CA CYS A 28 -6.68 6.63 -5.86
C CYS A 28 -5.65 7.44 -5.05
N VAL A 29 -6.06 8.60 -4.57
CA VAL A 29 -5.29 9.56 -3.77
C VAL A 29 -6.15 10.05 -2.62
N ILE A 30 -5.52 10.46 -1.52
CA ILE A 30 -6.21 11.14 -0.42
C ILE A 30 -6.64 12.53 -0.91
N GLU A 31 -7.94 12.74 -1.08
CA GLU A 31 -8.51 14.04 -1.45
C GLU A 31 -8.85 14.88 -0.22
N SER A 32 -9.37 14.24 0.82
CA SER A 32 -9.59 14.84 2.14
C SER A 32 -9.71 13.74 3.20
N ARG A 33 -9.48 14.13 4.46
CA ARG A 33 -9.69 13.27 5.64
C ARG A 33 -11.10 12.66 5.67
N LYS A 34 -12.12 13.52 5.55
CA LYS A 34 -13.53 13.11 5.58
C LYS A 34 -13.83 12.08 4.49
N HIS A 35 -13.38 12.34 3.26
CA HIS A 35 -13.63 11.44 2.14
C HIS A 35 -12.97 10.06 2.35
N CYS A 36 -11.74 10.02 2.86
CA CYS A 36 -11.05 8.76 3.13
C CYS A 36 -11.77 7.91 4.18
N LEU A 37 -12.17 8.50 5.31
CA LEU A 37 -12.90 7.80 6.37
C LEU A 37 -14.23 7.23 5.85
N GLN A 38 -15.00 8.04 5.12
CA GLN A 38 -16.29 7.62 4.57
C GLN A 38 -16.16 6.45 3.57
N ILE A 39 -15.18 6.51 2.67
CA ILE A 39 -14.92 5.39 1.74
C ILE A 39 -14.48 4.15 2.52
N ALA A 40 -13.54 4.30 3.45
CA ALA A 40 -12.99 3.17 4.21
C ALA A 40 -14.09 2.45 5.00
N GLU A 41 -14.96 3.19 5.68
CA GLU A 41 -16.10 2.66 6.43
C GLU A 41 -17.06 1.90 5.51
N ARG A 42 -17.42 2.49 4.36
CA ARG A 42 -18.37 1.86 3.44
C ARG A 42 -17.82 0.56 2.83
N ILE A 43 -16.54 0.55 2.45
CA ILE A 43 -15.89 -0.66 1.93
C ILE A 43 -15.77 -1.71 3.03
N LYS A 44 -15.40 -1.32 4.26
CA LYS A 44 -15.31 -2.23 5.41
C LYS A 44 -16.63 -2.98 5.64
N VAL A 45 -17.75 -2.27 5.76
CA VAL A 45 -19.08 -2.88 5.95
C VAL A 45 -19.37 -3.90 4.85
N THR A 46 -19.12 -3.53 3.59
CA THR A 46 -19.35 -4.43 2.45
C THR A 46 -18.43 -5.66 2.49
N ALA A 47 -17.16 -5.46 2.87
CA ALA A 47 -16.18 -6.54 2.97
C ALA A 47 -16.54 -7.53 4.10
N GLU A 48 -17.05 -7.03 5.23
CA GLU A 48 -17.52 -7.84 6.37
C GLU A 48 -18.76 -8.66 5.99
N GLU A 49 -19.75 -8.06 5.33
CA GLU A 49 -20.94 -8.76 4.81
C GLU A 49 -20.57 -9.91 3.86
N LEU A 50 -19.60 -9.66 2.98
CA LEU A 50 -19.09 -10.65 2.02
C LEU A 50 -18.04 -11.61 2.62
N LYS A 51 -17.61 -11.38 3.87
CA LYS A 51 -16.57 -12.16 4.56
C LYS A 51 -15.27 -12.26 3.77
N VAL A 52 -14.84 -11.14 3.18
CA VAL A 52 -13.57 -10.99 2.46
C VAL A 52 -12.57 -10.19 3.31
N PRO A 53 -11.31 -10.65 3.44
CA PRO A 53 -10.26 -9.85 4.08
C PRO A 53 -10.11 -8.50 3.39
N PHE A 54 -9.93 -7.43 4.16
CA PHE A 54 -9.87 -6.06 3.63
C PHE A 54 -8.65 -5.30 4.13
N VAL A 55 -7.98 -4.61 3.21
CA VAL A 55 -6.91 -3.64 3.47
C VAL A 55 -7.29 -2.34 2.76
N PHE A 56 -7.33 -1.23 3.50
CA PHE A 56 -7.64 0.06 2.93
C PHE A 56 -6.44 0.66 2.21
N LYS A 57 -6.63 1.08 0.96
CA LYS A 57 -5.59 1.67 0.12
C LYS A 57 -5.90 3.11 -0.23
N ALA A 58 -4.97 4.03 0.01
CA ALA A 58 -4.97 5.36 -0.59
C ALA A 58 -3.54 5.86 -0.75
N SER A 59 -3.26 6.64 -1.80
CA SER A 59 -1.94 7.28 -1.96
C SER A 59 -1.92 8.63 -1.26
N TYR A 60 -0.91 8.90 -0.42
CA TYR A 60 -0.68 10.24 0.13
C TYR A 60 -0.03 11.20 -0.88
N SER A 61 0.67 10.67 -1.88
CA SER A 61 1.33 11.44 -2.94
C SER A 61 1.21 10.78 -4.31
N LYS A 62 1.10 11.59 -5.37
CA LYS A 62 1.16 11.18 -6.78
C LYS A 62 2.43 11.76 -7.42
N ALA A 63 3.53 11.00 -7.35
CA ALA A 63 4.84 11.43 -7.84
C ALA A 63 5.05 11.33 -9.37
N ASN A 64 4.00 10.99 -10.12
CA ASN A 64 4.08 10.69 -11.56
C ASN A 64 2.98 11.39 -12.38
N ARG A 65 2.58 12.60 -11.98
CA ARG A 65 1.67 13.44 -12.76
C ARG A 65 2.37 14.00 -14.00
N THR A 66 1.62 14.21 -15.08
CA THR A 66 2.12 14.82 -16.32
C THR A 66 2.60 16.27 -16.13
N SER A 67 1.94 17.02 -15.22
CA SER A 67 2.27 18.42 -14.95
C SER A 67 2.57 18.62 -13.47
N ILE A 68 3.63 19.37 -13.19
CA ILE A 68 4.06 19.75 -11.83
C ILE A 68 3.00 20.57 -11.07
N ARG A 69 2.07 21.21 -11.77
CA ARG A 69 0.97 22.00 -11.18
C ARG A 69 -0.24 21.15 -10.79
N SER A 70 -0.24 19.87 -11.15
CA SER A 70 -1.35 18.97 -10.82
C SER A 70 -1.41 18.72 -9.32
N PHE A 71 -2.62 18.57 -8.77
CA PHE A 71 -2.78 18.10 -7.39
C PHE A 71 -2.07 16.76 -7.16
N GLN A 72 -1.29 16.64 -6.10
CA GLN A 72 -0.52 15.42 -5.82
C GLN A 72 -1.01 14.67 -4.59
N GLY A 73 -1.97 15.20 -3.84
CA GLY A 73 -2.35 14.68 -2.52
C GLY A 73 -1.81 15.55 -1.39
N PRO A 74 -2.07 15.18 -0.13
CA PRO A 74 -1.67 15.92 1.06
C PRO A 74 -0.16 15.83 1.37
N GLY A 75 0.58 14.94 0.70
CA GLY A 75 1.98 14.69 1.00
C GLY A 75 2.18 13.73 2.18
N LEU A 76 3.44 13.44 2.50
CA LEU A 76 3.82 12.36 3.43
C LEU A 76 3.20 12.55 4.82
N GLU A 77 3.51 13.65 5.52
CA GLU A 77 3.12 13.81 6.93
C GLU A 77 1.60 13.80 7.13
N GLN A 78 0.88 14.70 6.44
CA GLN A 78 -0.57 14.80 6.56
C GLN A 78 -1.28 13.55 6.02
N GLY A 79 -0.76 12.95 4.95
CA GLY A 79 -1.34 11.72 4.40
C GLY A 79 -1.18 10.52 5.33
N LEU A 80 -0.03 10.38 5.98
CA LEU A 80 0.19 9.35 7.00
C LEU A 80 -0.64 9.60 8.26
N GLU A 81 -0.86 10.84 8.67
CA GLU A 81 -1.80 11.16 9.75
C GLU A 81 -3.22 10.68 9.44
N ILE A 82 -3.73 10.98 8.23
CA ILE A 82 -5.05 10.53 7.79
C ILE A 82 -5.14 9.00 7.71
N LEU A 83 -4.10 8.33 7.19
CA LEU A 83 -4.07 6.87 7.09
C LEU A 83 -4.01 6.19 8.46
N ARG A 84 -3.25 6.76 9.40
CA ARG A 84 -3.23 6.31 10.80
C ARG A 84 -4.61 6.38 11.42
N GLU A 85 -5.31 7.48 11.19
CA GLU A 85 -6.67 7.65 11.69
C GLU A 85 -7.65 6.63 11.09
N VAL A 86 -7.59 6.38 9.77
CA VAL A 86 -8.41 5.33 9.14
C VAL A 86 -8.12 3.97 9.77
N ARG A 87 -6.83 3.65 9.95
CA ARG A 87 -6.39 2.39 10.56
C ARG A 87 -6.94 2.24 11.97
N ASP A 88 -6.77 3.26 12.81
CA ASP A 88 -7.09 3.20 14.23
C ASP A 88 -8.61 3.26 14.46
N ALA A 89 -9.32 4.18 13.77
CA ALA A 89 -10.77 4.37 13.95
C ALA A 89 -11.60 3.19 13.43
N LEU A 90 -11.14 2.54 12.35
CA LEU A 90 -11.87 1.44 11.73
C LEU A 90 -11.26 0.07 12.01
N SER A 91 -10.08 0.01 12.66
CA SER A 91 -9.33 -1.24 12.89
C SER A 91 -9.10 -2.02 11.59
N VAL A 92 -8.77 -1.32 10.50
CA VAL A 92 -8.46 -1.92 9.19
C VAL A 92 -7.00 -1.67 8.82
N PRO A 93 -6.26 -2.67 8.31
CA PRO A 93 -4.90 -2.44 7.85
C PRO A 93 -4.86 -1.45 6.70
N VAL A 94 -3.79 -0.65 6.62
CA VAL A 94 -3.62 0.37 5.59
C VAL A 94 -2.38 0.15 4.72
N ILE A 95 -2.51 0.50 3.43
CA ILE A 95 -1.45 0.44 2.44
C ILE A 95 -1.37 1.74 1.63
N SER A 96 -0.15 2.23 1.41
CA SER A 96 0.15 3.32 0.48
C SER A 96 1.43 3.03 -0.29
N ASP A 97 1.60 3.69 -1.42
CA ASP A 97 2.84 3.70 -2.18
C ASP A 97 3.88 4.66 -1.60
N VAL A 98 5.15 4.24 -1.70
CA VAL A 98 6.35 5.01 -1.31
C VAL A 98 7.16 5.30 -2.57
N HIS A 99 7.59 6.56 -2.74
CA HIS A 99 8.22 7.04 -3.98
C HIS A 99 9.72 7.33 -3.81
N SER A 100 10.23 7.37 -2.58
CA SER A 100 11.65 7.59 -2.29
C SER A 100 12.14 6.79 -1.08
N GLN A 101 13.46 6.57 -0.99
CA GLN A 101 14.08 5.85 0.13
C GLN A 101 13.87 6.53 1.48
N SER A 102 13.92 7.86 1.50
CA SER A 102 13.77 8.69 2.70
C SER A 102 12.37 8.62 3.31
N GLU A 103 11.37 8.22 2.54
CA GLU A 103 9.99 8.05 3.02
C GLU A 103 9.80 6.72 3.76
N ALA A 104 10.66 5.72 3.54
CA ALA A 104 10.39 4.32 3.93
C ALA A 104 10.19 4.14 5.44
N GLU A 105 11.08 4.70 6.25
CA GLU A 105 11.03 4.58 7.73
C GLU A 105 9.76 5.24 8.28
N ARG A 106 9.52 6.49 7.91
CA ARG A 106 8.34 7.25 8.35
C ARG A 106 7.03 6.62 7.88
N ALA A 107 7.00 6.11 6.65
CA ALA A 107 5.84 5.39 6.15
C ALA A 107 5.59 4.10 6.95
N ALA A 108 6.63 3.35 7.33
CA ALA A 108 6.49 2.12 8.09
C ALA A 108 5.95 2.31 9.51
N GLU A 109 6.08 3.49 10.11
CA GLU A 109 5.47 3.78 11.41
C GLU A 109 3.93 3.71 11.37
N VAL A 110 3.34 3.95 10.20
CA VAL A 110 1.89 4.00 10.01
C VAL A 110 1.38 2.86 9.14
N LEU A 111 2.05 2.59 8.02
CA LEU A 111 1.59 1.61 7.04
C LEU A 111 1.78 0.18 7.55
N ASP A 112 0.77 -0.64 7.31
CA ASP A 112 0.83 -2.08 7.56
C ASP A 112 1.42 -2.82 6.34
N ILE A 113 1.29 -2.25 5.15
CA ILE A 113 1.91 -2.72 3.91
C ILE A 113 2.51 -1.52 3.16
N ILE A 114 3.72 -1.68 2.65
CA ILE A 114 4.36 -0.68 1.77
C ILE A 114 4.18 -1.11 0.32
N GLN A 115 3.68 -0.22 -0.54
CA GLN A 115 3.56 -0.51 -1.97
C GLN A 115 4.70 0.12 -2.78
N ILE A 116 5.33 -0.67 -3.64
CA ILE A 116 6.32 -0.19 -4.61
C ILE A 116 5.62 0.14 -5.93
N PRO A 117 5.70 1.38 -6.45
CA PRO A 117 5.14 1.74 -7.75
C PRO A 117 5.75 0.95 -8.91
N ALA A 118 4.96 0.70 -9.96
CA ALA A 118 5.38 -0.09 -11.12
C ALA A 118 6.63 0.46 -11.82
N PHE A 119 6.75 1.78 -11.94
CA PHE A 119 7.91 2.41 -12.55
C PHE A 119 9.16 2.38 -11.66
N LEU A 120 8.99 2.11 -10.36
CA LEU A 120 10.07 2.05 -9.39
C LEU A 120 10.42 0.61 -8.95
N CYS A 121 9.76 -0.40 -9.55
CA CYS A 121 9.89 -1.80 -9.13
C CYS A 121 11.29 -2.43 -9.30
N ARG A 122 12.26 -1.73 -9.89
CA ARG A 122 13.65 -2.17 -10.03
C ARG A 122 14.66 -1.23 -9.36
N GLN A 123 14.20 -0.28 -8.57
CA GLN A 123 15.08 0.69 -7.89
C GLN A 123 15.66 0.06 -6.63
N THR A 124 16.80 -0.62 -6.77
CA THR A 124 17.46 -1.37 -5.68
C THR A 124 17.59 -0.59 -4.37
N PRO A 125 17.97 0.71 -4.36
CA PRO A 125 18.08 1.46 -3.12
C PRO A 125 16.71 1.63 -2.41
N LEU A 126 15.64 1.95 -3.17
CA LEU A 126 14.27 2.03 -2.65
C LEU A 126 13.81 0.67 -2.09
N LEU A 127 14.02 -0.40 -2.85
CA LEU A 127 13.63 -1.76 -2.46
C LEU A 127 14.31 -2.19 -1.16
N ARG A 128 15.62 -1.91 -1.02
CA ARG A 128 16.38 -2.18 0.21
C ARG A 128 15.87 -1.36 1.39
N ALA A 129 15.59 -0.07 1.19
CA ALA A 129 15.07 0.80 2.24
C ALA A 129 13.69 0.30 2.73
N CYS A 130 12.78 -0.03 1.82
CA CYS A 130 11.47 -0.59 2.18
C CYS A 130 11.59 -1.97 2.84
N ALA A 131 12.47 -2.85 2.36
CA ALA A 131 12.69 -4.17 2.96
C ALA A 131 13.26 -4.08 4.38
N ALA A 132 14.15 -3.13 4.64
CA ALA A 132 14.74 -2.91 5.96
C ALA A 132 13.70 -2.51 7.03
N THR A 133 12.52 -2.03 6.63
CA THR A 133 11.43 -1.70 7.57
C THR A 133 10.77 -2.92 8.21
N GLY A 134 10.98 -4.12 7.64
CA GLY A 134 10.32 -5.34 8.08
C GLY A 134 8.82 -5.41 7.76
N LYS A 135 8.25 -4.42 7.06
CA LYS A 135 6.86 -4.44 6.62
C LYS A 135 6.68 -5.35 5.40
N PRO A 136 5.51 -5.99 5.25
CA PRO A 136 5.10 -6.59 3.99
C PRO A 136 5.20 -5.59 2.83
N ILE A 137 5.68 -6.06 1.68
CA ILE A 137 5.84 -5.24 0.47
C ILE A 137 4.92 -5.72 -0.64
N ASN A 138 4.08 -4.81 -1.15
CA ASN A 138 3.27 -5.02 -2.34
C ASN A 138 3.99 -4.42 -3.57
N VAL A 139 4.59 -5.27 -4.39
CA VAL A 139 5.27 -4.83 -5.62
C VAL A 139 4.26 -4.73 -6.76
N LYS A 140 4.03 -3.51 -7.28
CA LYS A 140 3.32 -3.37 -8.55
C LYS A 140 4.25 -3.87 -9.67
N LYS A 141 3.87 -4.95 -10.36
CA LYS A 141 4.61 -5.46 -11.52
C LYS A 141 4.73 -4.35 -12.58
N GLY A 142 5.95 -4.04 -13.00
CA GLY A 142 6.21 -3.13 -14.12
C GLY A 142 5.42 -3.54 -15.36
N GLN A 143 4.85 -2.57 -16.08
CA GLN A 143 4.14 -2.84 -17.34
C GLN A 143 5.09 -3.40 -18.41
N PHE A 144 6.38 -3.05 -18.31
CA PHE A 144 7.48 -3.52 -19.15
C PHE A 144 8.17 -4.80 -18.63
N LEU A 145 7.71 -5.36 -17.50
CA LEU A 145 8.37 -6.49 -16.84
C LEU A 145 7.66 -7.81 -17.21
N ALA A 146 8.44 -8.79 -17.67
CA ALA A 146 7.94 -10.13 -17.93
C ALA A 146 7.47 -10.79 -16.61
N PRO A 147 6.46 -11.69 -16.63
CA PRO A 147 6.00 -12.35 -15.41
C PRO A 147 7.10 -13.09 -14.66
N GLU A 148 8.00 -13.77 -15.36
CA GLU A 148 9.08 -14.55 -14.72
C GLU A 148 10.06 -13.64 -13.96
N ASP A 149 10.31 -12.44 -14.51
CA ASP A 149 11.25 -11.48 -13.93
C ASP A 149 10.76 -10.89 -12.61
N ALA A 150 9.46 -10.94 -12.32
CA ALA A 150 8.89 -10.41 -11.09
C ALA A 150 9.43 -11.12 -9.83
N GLY A 151 9.86 -12.37 -9.96
CA GLY A 151 10.46 -13.15 -8.88
C GLY A 151 11.85 -12.67 -8.44
N PHE A 152 12.48 -11.73 -9.15
CA PHE A 152 13.81 -11.19 -8.83
C PHE A 152 13.79 -9.78 -8.25
N VAL A 153 12.61 -9.20 -8.02
CA VAL A 153 12.48 -7.81 -7.55
C VAL A 153 12.92 -7.64 -6.09
N LEU A 154 12.65 -8.65 -5.24
CA LEU A 154 13.01 -8.66 -3.81
C LEU A 154 13.59 -10.02 -3.42
#